data_AF-A6JB83-F1
#
_entry.id   AF-A6JB83-F1
#
_cell.length_a   1.000
_cell.length_b   1.000
_cell.length_c   1.000
_cell.angle_alpha   90.00
_cell.angle_beta   90.00
_cell.angle_gamma   90.00
#
_symmetry.space_group_name_H-M   'P 1'
#
loop_
_entity.id
_entity.type
_entity.pdbx_description
1 polymer ?
#
loop_
_entity_poly.entity_id
_entity_poly.type
_entity_poly.pdbx_seq_one_letter_code
_entity_poly.pdbx_strand_id
1 'polypeptide(L)' 'MKLPGRENKTAVVVGTITDDVRILEVPKLKVYRHFGKAPGTPHSHTKPYVRSKGRKFERARGRRASRGYKN' A
#
# COMPACT_ATOMS: atom_id res chain seq x y z
N MET A 1 -1.74 12.80 5.23
CA MET A 1 -1.48 11.36 5.44
C MET A 1 -0.45 11.25 6.55
N LYS A 2 -0.52 10.25 7.43
CA LYS A 2 0.32 10.19 8.66
C LYS A 2 1.82 9.96 8.44
N LEU A 3 2.25 9.58 7.23
CA LEU A 3 3.66 9.25 6.93
C LEU A 3 4.32 10.37 6.09
N PRO A 4 5.59 10.73 6.38
CA PRO A 4 6.34 11.71 5.61
C PRO A 4 6.53 11.26 4.15
N GLY A 5 6.54 12.20 3.20
CA GLY A 5 6.69 11.92 1.76
C GLY A 5 5.38 11.51 1.05
N ARG A 6 4.24 11.78 1.69
CA ARG A 6 2.89 11.56 1.14
C ARG A 6 2.05 12.83 1.01
N GLU A 7 2.66 13.99 1.20
CA GLU A 7 1.98 15.29 1.17
C GLU A 7 1.28 15.56 -0.19
N ASN A 8 1.87 15.10 -1.32
CA ASN A 8 1.41 15.47 -2.67
C ASN A 8 0.66 14.37 -3.46
N LYS A 9 0.40 13.17 -2.93
CA LYS A 9 -0.07 11.99 -3.73
C LYS A 9 -1.52 11.60 -3.47
N THR A 10 -2.48 11.67 -4.41
CA THR A 10 -3.99 11.69 -4.28
C THR A 10 -4.71 10.47 -3.63
N ALA A 11 -5.95 10.66 -3.17
CA ALA A 11 -6.90 9.66 -2.67
C ALA A 11 -7.98 9.35 -3.64
N VAL A 12 -8.16 8.06 -3.98
CA VAL A 12 -9.46 7.62 -4.44
C VAL A 12 -9.86 6.31 -3.81
N VAL A 13 -11.12 6.31 -3.40
CA VAL A 13 -11.89 5.18 -2.91
C VAL A 13 -13.09 5.08 -3.83
N VAL A 14 -13.29 3.93 -4.48
CA VAL A 14 -14.49 3.67 -5.30
C VAL A 14 -15.48 2.96 -4.40
N GLY A 15 -16.17 3.75 -3.57
CA GLY A 15 -17.09 3.28 -2.52
C GLY A 15 -17.40 4.40 -1.53
N THR A 16 -18.37 4.17 -0.65
CA THR A 16 -18.75 5.13 0.40
C THR A 16 -17.62 5.31 1.41
N ILE A 17 -17.20 6.55 1.61
CA ILE A 17 -16.25 6.93 2.66
C ILE A 17 -17.06 7.21 3.91
N THR A 18 -16.82 6.45 4.98
CA THR A 18 -17.45 6.65 6.29
C THR A 18 -16.56 7.51 7.18
N ASP A 19 -17.17 8.43 7.90
CA ASP A 19 -16.57 9.15 9.02
C ASP A 19 -16.35 8.24 10.23
N ASP A 20 -15.27 8.47 10.98
CA ASP A 20 -15.00 7.77 12.25
C ASP A 20 -15.19 8.77 13.38
N VAL A 21 -16.25 8.58 14.17
CA VAL A 21 -16.67 9.47 15.27
C VAL A 21 -15.56 9.70 16.31
N ARG A 22 -14.57 8.81 16.38
CA ARG A 22 -13.44 8.91 17.32
C ARG A 22 -12.35 9.87 16.85
N ILE A 23 -12.43 10.39 15.63
CA ILE A 23 -11.42 11.27 15.03
C ILE A 23 -11.90 12.72 15.09
N LEU A 24 -11.39 13.48 16.06
CA LEU A 24 -11.75 14.91 16.25
C LEU A 24 -11.05 15.85 15.26
N GLU A 25 -9.89 15.47 14.74
CA GLU A 25 -9.14 16.26 13.76
C GLU A 25 -8.63 15.35 12.62
N VAL A 26 -9.12 15.59 11.40
CA VAL A 26 -8.79 14.75 10.24
C VAL A 26 -7.57 15.33 9.51
N PRO A 27 -6.42 14.64 9.48
CA PRO A 27 -5.26 15.11 8.73
C PRO A 27 -5.52 14.99 7.22
N LYS A 28 -5.12 16.00 6.41
CA LYS A 28 -5.30 16.01 4.94
C LYS A 28 -4.87 14.67 4.31
N LEU A 29 -5.82 13.86 3.85
CA LEU A 29 -5.56 12.53 3.31
C LEU A 29 -5.53 12.52 1.79
N LYS A 30 -4.71 11.60 1.31
CA LYS A 30 -4.76 11.10 -0.03
C LYS A 30 -4.64 9.52 0.11
N VAL A 31 -5.07 8.66 -0.82
CA VAL A 31 -5.65 7.27 -0.65
C VAL A 31 -5.47 6.49 -1.97
N TYR A 32 -4.23 6.23 -2.38
CA TYR A 32 -3.94 5.40 -3.56
C TYR A 32 -2.80 4.43 -3.22
N ARG A 33 -3.10 3.13 -3.07
CA ARG A 33 -2.11 2.11 -2.64
C ARG A 33 -1.48 1.31 -3.78
N HIS A 34 -2.03 1.43 -4.99
CA HIS A 34 -1.61 0.68 -6.19
C HIS A 34 -0.75 1.48 -7.17
N PHE A 35 -0.61 2.79 -6.94
CA PHE A 35 0.15 3.69 -7.80
C PHE A 35 1.53 3.98 -7.21
N GLY A 36 2.55 4.11 -8.06
CA GLY A 36 3.95 4.33 -7.66
C GLY A 36 4.92 3.37 -8.36
N LYS A 37 6.13 3.23 -7.80
CA LYS A 37 7.15 2.30 -8.31
C LYS A 37 6.59 0.87 -8.41
N ALA A 38 7.02 0.11 -9.42
CA ALA A 38 6.53 -1.24 -9.65
C ALA A 38 6.78 -2.15 -8.43
N PRO A 39 5.83 -2.99 -8.02
CA PRO A 39 6.01 -3.91 -6.90
C PRO A 39 7.19 -4.86 -7.16
N GLY A 40 8.20 -4.82 -6.30
CA GLY A 40 9.40 -5.66 -6.45
C GLY A 40 10.62 -4.91 -6.98
N THR A 41 10.55 -3.61 -7.25
CA THR A 41 11.77 -2.79 -7.33
C THR A 41 12.27 -2.48 -5.92
N PRO A 42 13.59 -2.31 -5.71
CA PRO A 42 14.14 -1.88 -4.43
C PRO A 42 13.45 -0.62 -3.90
N HIS A 43 13.14 -0.59 -2.60
CA HIS A 43 12.42 0.50 -1.93
C HIS A 43 11.00 0.78 -2.46
N SER A 44 10.35 -0.20 -3.10
CA SER A 44 8.92 -0.09 -3.46
C SER A 44 8.02 -0.53 -2.30
N HIS A 45 7.03 0.31 -1.99
CA HIS A 45 5.97 -0.01 -1.01
C HIS A 45 4.58 -0.15 -1.67
N THR A 46 4.54 -0.12 -3.01
CA THR A 46 3.32 -0.24 -3.79
C THR A 46 2.73 -1.65 -3.65
N LYS A 47 1.42 -1.74 -3.41
CA LYS A 47 0.73 -3.02 -3.21
C LYS A 47 0.59 -3.76 -4.56
N PRO A 48 1.09 -5.00 -4.70
CA PRO A 48 0.90 -5.78 -5.92
C PRO A 48 -0.57 -6.14 -6.13
N TYR A 49 -0.95 -6.26 -7.40
CA TYR A 49 -2.23 -6.83 -7.81
C TYR A 49 -2.11 -8.35 -7.69
N VAL A 50 -2.73 -8.92 -6.65
CA VAL A 50 -2.73 -10.37 -6.40
C VAL A 50 -4.15 -10.88 -6.50
N ARG A 51 -4.35 -12.00 -7.21
CA ARG A 51 -5.68 -12.63 -7.43
C ARG A 51 -6.39 -13.03 -6.13
N SER A 52 -5.64 -13.44 -5.11
CA SER A 52 -6.18 -13.84 -3.80
C SER A 52 -5.15 -13.66 -2.69
N LYS A 53 -5.60 -13.71 -1.44
CA LYS A 53 -4.70 -13.62 -0.27
C LYS A 53 -4.38 -15.03 0.24
N GLY A 54 -3.11 -15.28 0.55
CA GLY A 54 -2.70 -16.55 1.15
C GLY A 54 -1.19 -16.75 1.14
N ARG A 55 -0.74 -17.82 1.82
CA ARG A 55 0.69 -18.20 1.86
C ARG A 55 1.22 -18.62 0.49
N LYS A 56 0.34 -19.15 -0.38
CA LYS A 56 0.67 -19.64 -1.72
C LYS A 56 0.76 -18.53 -2.79
N PHE A 57 0.17 -17.35 -2.53
CA PHE A 57 0.03 -16.29 -3.54
C PHE A 57 1.05 -15.17 -3.31
N GLU A 58 2.05 -15.06 -4.19
CA GLU A 58 3.01 -13.95 -4.27
C GLU A 58 3.71 -13.56 -2.93
N ARG A 59 4.02 -14.55 -2.08
CA ARG A 59 4.72 -14.34 -0.79
C ARG A 59 6.08 -15.02 -0.65
N ALA A 60 6.57 -15.71 -1.68
CA ALA A 60 7.80 -16.51 -1.61
C ALA A 60 9.04 -15.75 -2.09
N ARG A 61 9.47 -15.96 -3.35
CA ARG A 61 10.65 -15.32 -3.95
C ARG A 61 10.45 -13.81 -4.10
N GLY A 62 11.48 -13.00 -3.84
CA GLY A 62 11.42 -11.54 -3.94
C GLY A 62 10.67 -10.83 -2.80
N ARG A 63 10.06 -11.60 -1.88
CA ARG A 63 9.33 -11.07 -0.71
C ARG A 63 9.96 -11.48 0.62
N ARG A 64 10.78 -12.53 0.64
CA ARG A 64 11.44 -13.08 1.85
C ARG A 64 12.90 -13.33 1.57
N ALA A 65 13.75 -13.07 2.56
CA ALA A 65 15.19 -13.32 2.45
C ALA A 65 15.51 -14.81 2.25
N SER A 66 14.69 -15.71 2.81
CA SER A 66 14.93 -17.16 2.76
C SER A 66 14.69 -17.82 1.40
N ARG A 67 14.21 -17.09 0.38
CA ARG A 67 13.86 -17.65 -0.95
C ARG A 67 14.51 -16.82 -2.06
N GLY A 68 15.83 -17.01 -2.22
CA GLY A 68 16.64 -16.44 -3.30
C GLY A 68 17.08 -14.99 -3.04
N TYR A 69 16.14 -14.05 -2.97
CA TYR A 69 16.41 -12.63 -2.70
C TYR A 69 15.16 -11.93 -2.16
N LYS A 70 15.36 -10.76 -1.54
CA LYS A 70 14.29 -9.89 -1.05
C LYS A 70 14.47 -8.48 -1.60
N ASN A 71 13.38 -7.93 -2.14
CA ASN A 71 13.29 -6.55 -2.62
C ASN A 71 12.85 -5.58 -1.51
#